data_AF-A0A2T4YFK5-F1
#
_entry.id   AF-A0A2T4YFK5-F1
#
_cell.length_a   1.000
_cell.length_b   1.000
_cell.length_c   1.000
_cell.angle_alpha   90.00
_cell.angle_beta   90.00
_cell.angle_gamma   90.00
#
_symmetry.space_group_name_H-M   'P 1'
#
loop_
_entity.id
_entity.type
_entity.pdbx_description
1 polymer ?
#
loop_
_entity_poly.entity_id
_entity_poly.type
_entity_poly.pdbx_seq_one_letter_code
_entity_poly.pdbx_strand_id
1 'polypeptide(L)'
;MRQKSGPEKAPAEQVVMDIRRATRRQFTAEEKIRIVLEGVRGEESIAELCRREGIASSMYYGWSKEFLDAGKRRLAGDTARAATSDEVTASGGAGAEGGRGRPDPGKPPA
;
A
#
# COMPACT_ATOMS: atom_id res chain seq x y z
N MET A 1 -7.83 6.59 53.44
CA MET A 1 -7.83 7.19 52.08
C MET A 1 -7.31 6.16 51.10
N ARG A 2 -8.04 5.81 50.03
CA ARG A 2 -7.48 4.99 48.96
C ARG A 2 -8.10 5.41 47.63
N GLN A 3 -7.39 6.29 46.92
CA GLN A 3 -7.70 6.62 45.54
C GLN A 3 -7.38 5.39 44.70
N LYS A 4 -8.38 4.85 43.99
CA LYS A 4 -8.14 3.90 42.89
C LYS A 4 -8.01 4.73 41.62
N SER A 5 -6.80 4.82 41.10
CA SER A 5 -6.53 5.40 39.78
C SER A 5 -7.37 4.65 38.74
N GLY A 6 -8.22 5.37 38.02
CA GLY A 6 -8.95 4.82 36.87
C GLY A 6 -7.99 4.52 35.72
N PRO A 7 -8.41 3.72 34.71
CA PRO A 7 -7.54 3.32 33.61
C PRO A 7 -6.98 4.57 32.90
N GLU A 8 -5.66 4.70 32.88
CA GLU A 8 -4.97 5.71 32.07
C GLU A 8 -5.40 5.51 30.61
N LYS A 9 -6.02 6.55 30.03
CA LYS A 9 -6.33 6.56 28.60
C LYS A 9 -5.02 6.37 27.84
N ALA A 10 -5.02 5.49 26.84
CA ALA A 10 -3.87 5.30 25.98
C ALA A 10 -3.38 6.65 25.42
N PRO A 11 -2.06 6.85 25.24
CA PRO A 11 -1.53 8.10 24.71
C PRO A 11 -2.17 8.39 23.34
N ALA A 12 -2.45 9.66 23.07
CA ALA A 12 -3.18 10.08 21.88
C ALA A 12 -2.50 9.59 20.58
N GLU A 13 -1.16 9.50 20.57
CA GLU A 13 -0.42 8.93 19.44
C GLU A 13 -0.80 7.47 19.17
N GLN A 14 -0.95 6.65 20.21
CA GLN A 14 -1.32 5.24 20.08
C GLN A 14 -2.72 5.10 19.48
N VAL A 15 -3.67 5.89 19.98
CA VAL A 15 -5.06 5.90 19.46
C VAL A 15 -5.09 6.31 17.99
N VAL A 16 -4.30 7.33 17.60
CA VAL A 16 -4.20 7.76 16.20
C VAL A 16 -3.58 6.68 15.32
N MET A 17 -2.53 5.98 15.78
CA MET A 17 -1.94 4.86 15.06
C MET A 17 -2.94 3.72 14.87
N ASP A 18 -3.69 3.38 15.91
CA ASP A 18 -4.68 2.30 15.87
C ASP A 18 -5.85 2.66 14.94
N ILE A 19 -6.32 3.90 14.95
CA ILE A 19 -7.34 4.39 14.00
C ILE A 19 -6.81 4.31 12.57
N ARG A 20 -5.57 4.74 12.31
CA ARG A 20 -4.95 4.67 10.97
C ARG A 20 -4.78 3.23 10.49
N ARG A 21 -4.52 2.30 11.42
CA ARG A 21 -4.43 0.87 11.11
C ARG A 21 -5.80 0.28 10.83
N ALA A 22 -6.80 0.60 11.64
CA ALA A 22 -8.17 0.09 11.50
C ALA A 22 -8.86 0.62 10.23
N THR A 23 -8.59 1.87 9.84
CA THR A 23 -9.15 2.50 8.64
C THR A 23 -8.35 2.19 7.36
N ARG A 24 -7.26 1.41 7.46
CA ARG A 24 -6.50 0.99 6.29
C ARG A 24 -7.35 0.06 5.44
N ARG A 25 -7.71 0.52 4.25
CA ARG A 25 -8.40 -0.29 3.24
C ARG A 25 -7.55 -1.52 2.89
N GLN A 26 -8.15 -2.69 3.05
CA GLN A 26 -7.57 -3.97 2.65
C GLN A 26 -7.97 -4.25 1.21
N PHE A 27 -7.03 -4.71 0.40
CA PHE A 27 -7.30 -5.11 -0.99
C PHE A 27 -7.10 -6.62 -1.09
N THR A 28 -8.07 -7.33 -1.65
CA THR A 28 -7.93 -8.76 -1.93
C THR A 28 -6.92 -9.01 -3.05
N ALA A 29 -6.48 -10.26 -3.21
CA ALA A 29 -5.59 -10.62 -4.31
C ALA A 29 -6.24 -10.32 -5.67
N GLU A 30 -7.53 -10.63 -5.82
CA GLU A 30 -8.31 -10.42 -7.04
C GLU A 30 -8.40 -8.93 -7.38
N GLU A 31 -8.63 -8.07 -6.39
CA GLU A 31 -8.66 -6.62 -6.59
C GLU A 31 -7.30 -6.08 -7.05
N LYS A 32 -6.21 -6.49 -6.38
CA LYS A 32 -4.85 -6.09 -6.76
C LYS A 32 -4.55 -6.50 -8.20
N ILE A 33 -4.88 -7.73 -8.59
CA ILE A 33 -4.68 -8.25 -9.94
C ILE A 33 -5.50 -7.45 -10.96
N ARG A 34 -6.79 -7.18 -10.69
CA ARG A 34 -7.64 -6.36 -11.58
C ARG A 34 -7.00 -5.01 -11.87
N ILE A 35 -6.57 -4.31 -10.82
CA ILE A 35 -5.98 -2.97 -10.93
C ILE A 35 -4.64 -3.02 -11.70
N VAL A 36 -3.78 -4.02 -11.42
CA VAL A 36 -2.51 -4.17 -12.13
C VAL A 36 -2.74 -4.40 -13.63
N LEU A 37 -3.66 -5.29 -13.99
CA LEU A 37 -3.97 -5.61 -15.39
C LEU A 37 -4.52 -4.41 -16.15
N GLU A 38 -5.37 -3.61 -15.52
CA GLU A 38 -5.91 -2.39 -16.11
C GLU A 38 -4.81 -1.36 -16.39
N GLY A 39 -3.89 -1.15 -15.44
CA GLY A 39 -2.75 -0.26 -15.66
C GLY A 39 -1.77 -0.77 -16.72
N VAL A 40 -1.59 -2.10 -16.84
CA VAL A 40 -0.78 -2.71 -17.91
C VAL A 40 -1.44 -2.56 -19.27
N ARG A 41 -2.78 -2.60 -19.33
CA ARG A 41 -3.52 -2.40 -20.57
C ARG A 41 -3.35 -0.98 -21.13
N GLY A 42 -3.17 0.02 -20.24
CA GLY A 42 -2.82 1.38 -20.63
C GLY A 42 -3.97 2.18 -21.26
N GLU A 43 -5.23 1.83 -20.93
CA GLU A 43 -6.41 2.58 -21.39
C GLU A 43 -6.50 3.98 -20.79
N GLU A 44 -6.05 4.15 -19.54
CA GLU A 44 -5.94 5.43 -18.85
C GLU A 44 -4.56 5.61 -18.21
N SER A 45 -4.22 6.83 -17.81
CA SER A 45 -2.95 7.06 -17.12
C SER A 45 -2.94 6.37 -15.76
N ILE A 46 -1.80 5.85 -15.32
CA ILE A 46 -1.65 5.24 -13.98
C ILE A 46 -2.10 6.20 -12.86
N ALA A 47 -1.94 7.51 -13.08
CA ALA A 47 -2.38 8.52 -12.13
C ALA A 47 -3.91 8.60 -12.01
N GLU A 48 -4.66 8.43 -13.10
CA GLU A 48 -6.12 8.39 -13.11
C GLU A 48 -6.64 7.11 -12.44
N LEU A 49 -6.06 5.97 -12.83
CA LEU A 49 -6.38 4.68 -12.22
C LEU A 49 -6.16 4.69 -10.70
N CYS A 50 -5.03 5.25 -10.24
CA CYS A 50 -4.74 5.37 -8.81
C CYS A 50 -5.77 6.23 -8.06
N ARG A 51 -6.22 7.34 -8.65
CA ARG A 51 -7.25 8.20 -8.05
C ARG A 51 -8.60 7.50 -7.98
N ARG A 52 -9.00 6.82 -9.05
CA ARG A 52 -10.29 6.11 -9.16
C ARG A 52 -10.38 4.95 -8.17
N GLU A 53 -9.31 4.18 -8.04
CA GLU A 53 -9.26 3.02 -7.15
C GLU A 53 -8.96 3.45 -5.69
N GLY A 54 -8.52 4.69 -5.46
CA GLY A 54 -8.18 5.20 -4.13
C GLY A 54 -6.88 4.61 -3.58
N ILE A 55 -5.89 4.40 -4.46
CA ILE A 55 -4.58 3.85 -4.13
C ILE A 55 -3.46 4.86 -4.38
N ALA A 56 -2.40 4.78 -3.59
CA ALA A 56 -1.17 5.49 -3.89
C ALA A 56 -0.44 4.82 -5.06
N SER A 57 0.18 5.62 -5.95
CA SER A 57 0.94 5.11 -7.08
C SER A 57 2.06 4.15 -6.67
N SER A 58 2.67 4.37 -5.50
CA SER A 58 3.67 3.44 -4.96
C SER A 58 3.11 2.02 -4.73
N MET A 59 1.84 1.89 -4.35
CA MET A 59 1.21 0.57 -4.18
C MET A 59 1.00 -0.10 -5.53
N TYR A 60 0.51 0.65 -6.53
CA TYR A 60 0.35 0.14 -7.89
C TYR A 60 1.67 -0.42 -8.45
N TYR A 61 2.75 0.37 -8.40
CA TYR A 61 4.03 -0.06 -8.95
C TYR A 61 4.63 -1.24 -8.17
N GLY A 62 4.43 -1.29 -6.85
CA GLY A 62 4.80 -2.46 -6.04
C GLY A 62 4.09 -3.74 -6.51
N TRP A 63 2.76 -3.69 -6.61
CA TRP A 63 1.96 -4.85 -7.06
C TRP A 63 2.26 -5.24 -8.51
N SER A 64 2.41 -4.25 -9.40
CA SER A 64 2.73 -4.47 -10.81
C SER A 64 4.07 -5.20 -10.97
N LYS A 65 5.10 -4.75 -10.23
CA LYS A 65 6.40 -5.41 -10.24
C LYS A 65 6.31 -6.85 -9.74
N GLU A 66 5.70 -7.09 -8.58
CA GLU A 66 5.56 -8.43 -8.01
C GLU A 66 4.81 -9.38 -8.94
N PHE A 67 3.69 -8.91 -9.51
CA PHE A 67 2.87 -9.68 -10.43
C PHE A 67 3.62 -10.05 -11.72
N LEU A 68 4.29 -9.09 -12.34
CA LEU A 68 5.06 -9.31 -13.57
C LEU A 68 6.30 -10.17 -13.31
N ASP A 69 6.99 -9.99 -12.20
CA ASP A 69 8.14 -10.82 -11.82
C ASP A 69 7.70 -12.28 -11.57
N ALA A 70 6.58 -12.50 -10.88
CA ALA A 70 6.01 -13.83 -10.70
C ALA A 70 5.60 -14.46 -12.05
N GLY A 71 4.97 -13.70 -12.94
CA GLY A 71 4.62 -14.15 -14.29
C GLY A 71 5.83 -14.57 -15.11
N LYS A 72 6.91 -13.75 -15.10
CA LYS A 72 8.18 -14.06 -15.79
C LYS A 72 8.82 -15.34 -15.26
N ARG A 73 8.93 -15.51 -13.93
CA ARG A 73 9.50 -16.72 -13.31
C ARG A 73 8.73 -17.98 -13.71
N ARG A 74 7.40 -17.91 -13.68
CA ARG A 74 6.54 -19.02 -14.09
C ARG A 74 6.70 -19.38 -15.57
N LEU A 75 6.83 -18.37 -16.45
CA LEU A 75 7.06 -18.59 -17.88
C LEU A 75 8.48 -19.09 -18.17
N ALA A 76 9.47 -18.68 -17.38
CA ALA A 76 10.85 -19.14 -17.47
C ALA A 76 11.06 -20.58 -16.98
N GLY A 77 10.01 -21.24 -16.48
CA GLY A 77 10.06 -22.66 -16.12
C GLY A 77 10.49 -22.97 -14.69
N ASP A 78 10.57 -21.97 -13.78
CA ASP A 78 10.72 -22.21 -12.35
C ASP A 78 9.43 -22.84 -11.80
N THR A 79 9.36 -24.15 -11.90
CA THR A 79 8.22 -24.98 -11.47
C THR A 79 8.25 -25.20 -9.96
N ALA A 80 8.12 -24.14 -9.17
CA ALA A 80 7.61 -24.26 -7.80
C ALA A 80 6.08 -24.15 -7.86
N ARG A 81 5.45 -25.32 -8.06
CA ARG A 81 4.01 -25.51 -7.98
C ARG A 81 3.54 -25.16 -6.56
N ALA A 82 3.06 -23.94 -6.35
CA ALA A 82 2.21 -23.58 -5.23
C ALA A 82 1.10 -22.65 -5.72
N ALA A 83 0.00 -23.28 -6.17
CA ALA A 83 -1.30 -22.65 -6.08
C ALA A 83 -1.77 -22.85 -4.64
N THR A 84 -1.31 -21.98 -3.73
CA THR A 84 -1.85 -21.89 -2.37
C THR A 84 -2.29 -20.46 -2.17
N SER A 85 -3.59 -20.25 -2.02
CA SER A 85 -4.27 -18.98 -1.76
C SER A 85 -3.86 -18.28 -0.45
N ASP A 86 -2.74 -18.64 0.19
CA ASP A 86 -2.56 -18.45 1.64
C ASP A 86 -1.35 -17.64 2.10
N GLU A 87 -0.70 -16.84 1.24
CA GLU A 87 0.41 -15.97 1.69
C GLU A 87 0.29 -14.50 1.26
N VAL A 88 -0.93 -13.96 1.21
CA VAL A 88 -1.13 -12.48 1.09
C VAL A 88 -1.15 -11.78 2.46
N THR A 89 -0.73 -12.48 3.52
CA THR A 89 -0.63 -11.90 4.88
C THR A 89 0.75 -11.31 5.18
N ALA A 90 1.78 -11.59 4.36
CA ALA A 90 3.16 -11.18 4.65
C ALA A 90 3.64 -9.90 3.93
N SER A 91 2.90 -9.33 2.97
CA SER A 91 3.28 -8.04 2.34
C SER A 91 2.71 -6.81 3.08
N GLY A 92 2.34 -6.99 4.35
CA GLY A 92 2.06 -5.91 5.29
C GLY A 92 3.34 -5.38 5.95
N GLY A 93 4.30 -4.85 5.20
CA GLY A 93 5.56 -4.42 5.80
C GLY A 93 6.61 -3.86 4.86
N ALA A 94 6.34 -2.72 4.24
CA ALA A 94 7.40 -1.82 3.79
C ALA A 94 6.87 -0.39 3.78
N GLY A 95 6.84 0.22 4.96
CA GLY A 95 6.93 1.66 5.05
C GLY A 95 8.32 2.08 4.56
N ALA A 96 8.45 2.34 3.27
CA ALA A 96 9.59 3.09 2.77
C ALA A 96 9.23 4.57 2.92
N GLU A 97 9.66 5.13 4.03
CA GLU A 97 9.92 6.55 4.19
C GLU A 97 10.66 7.06 2.95
N GLY A 98 10.08 8.06 2.29
CA GLY A 98 10.58 8.59 1.03
C GLY A 98 10.05 10.00 0.81
N GLY A 99 10.38 10.88 1.75
CA GLY A 99 10.06 12.30 1.65
C GLY A 99 10.67 12.89 0.38
N ARG A 100 9.84 13.58 -0.41
CA ARG A 100 10.27 14.72 -1.22
C ARG A 100 9.14 15.73 -1.21
N GLY A 101 9.26 16.69 -0.29
CA GLY A 101 8.52 17.94 -0.36
C GLY A 101 8.75 18.56 -1.73
N ARG A 102 7.66 18.95 -2.39
CA ARG A 102 7.73 19.77 -3.59
C ARG A 102 8.32 21.13 -3.16
N PRO A 103 9.40 21.63 -3.78
CA PRO A 103 9.79 23.02 -3.57
C PRO A 103 8.73 23.92 -4.22
N ASP A 104 8.22 24.87 -3.43
CA ASP A 104 7.30 25.93 -3.84
C ASP A 104 8.11 27.01 -4.59
N PRO A 105 7.90 27.25 -5.89
CA PRO A 105 8.65 28.26 -6.63
C PRO A 105 7.88 29.58 -6.57
N GLY A 106 8.00 30.31 -5.45
CA GLY A 106 7.06 31.41 -5.23
C GLY A 106 7.42 32.47 -4.21
N LYS A 107 8.70 32.82 -4.01
CA LYS A 107 9.00 34.07 -3.30
C LYS A 107 10.35 34.70 -3.69
N PRO A 108 10.38 35.94 -4.21
CA PRO A 108 11.61 36.71 -4.30
C PRO A 108 11.88 37.41 -2.96
N PRO A 109 13.14 37.52 -2.53
CA PRO A 109 13.50 38.49 -1.49
C PRO A 109 14.45 39.60 -2.01
N ALA A 110 14.01 40.84 -1.72
CA ALA A 110 14.71 42.11 -1.52
C ALA A 110 15.84 42.52 -2.47
#